data_AF-A0A5S4YGN2-F1
#
_entry.id   AF-A0A5S4YGN2-F1
#
_cell.length_a   1.000
_cell.length_b   1.000
_cell.length_c   1.000
_cell.angle_alpha   90.00
_cell.angle_beta   90.00
_cell.angle_gamma   90.00
#
_symmetry.space_group_name_H-M   'P 1'
#
loop_
_entity.id
_entity.type
_entity.pdbx_description
1 polymer ?
#
loop_
_entity_poly.entity_id
_entity_poly.type
_entity_poly.pdbx_seq_one_letter_code
_entity_poly.pdbx_strand_id
1 'polypeptide(L)'
;MNRFAELLDRLAYEPGRNNKLRLITSYFREVGDPDRGYALAALTGALSFKHAKPALIRELIAARTDPMLFGLSWDYVGDLSETVALMWPKRAGGGEQSFPGYPPPLPSPTRGEGAQLRTRQPPSTTADSNSQGDGRAALAVPSPLVREGQGGGCSGRDADESSHAPNHNNPPPPTLTEVVTTLRTLGKTELPRQLERWLDELDETGRWALLKLVTGALRIGISARLAKTAAAALGDRDPHDIELIWPGLSPPYLDLFAWLEGRGDKPVNRDPAPFRPVMLAHAIEDTDFQNLDPADYIAEWKWDGIRVQAVAGRDDRGHITARLYSRTGEDITGSFPDLVPSLRLPGAIDGELLILREGRVQSFNVLQQRLNRKVVSPKLIKEFPIHLRAYDLLGDDENDLRELPFAERRERLEAFIEKLDDPRIDLSPTVPFANWDALTATRANPASAGAGEDADAVEGVMLKRRDAPYLPGRPKGQWWKWKRDPHIIDAVLMYAQRGHGKRSSYYSDYTFGVWTEGEASDELVPVGKAYFGFTDEELLQIDRFVRRNTTEKFGPVRHVVHEPDKGLVLEVAFEGLQRSPRHKSGVAMRFPRISRLRWDKPPREADRLETLEKMLKADAAELEA
;
A
#
# COMPACT_ATOMS: atom_id res chain seq x y z
N MET A 1 -12.13 15.55 18.84
CA MET A 1 -11.40 15.62 17.56
C MET A 1 -10.03 16.26 17.74
N ASN A 2 -9.93 17.48 18.31
CA ASN A 2 -8.68 18.25 18.35
C ASN A 2 -7.45 17.48 18.83
N ARG A 3 -7.49 16.78 19.97
CA ARG A 3 -6.35 15.97 20.44
C ARG A 3 -5.88 14.93 19.42
N PHE A 4 -6.81 14.30 18.69
CA PHE A 4 -6.47 13.34 17.63
C PHE A 4 -5.90 14.05 16.39
N ALA A 5 -6.43 15.22 16.04
CA ALA A 5 -5.90 16.04 14.94
C ALA A 5 -4.46 16.52 15.24
N GLU A 6 -4.20 16.98 16.45
CA GLU A 6 -2.87 17.35 16.96
C GLU A 6 -1.90 16.16 16.97
N LEU A 7 -2.35 14.96 17.36
CA LEU A 7 -1.56 13.74 17.24
C LEU A 7 -1.20 13.46 15.78
N LEU A 8 -2.17 13.48 14.86
CA LEU A 8 -1.92 13.21 13.44
C LEU A 8 -0.95 14.23 12.83
N ASP A 9 -1.08 15.51 13.18
CA ASP A 9 -0.24 16.60 12.70
C ASP A 9 1.23 16.42 13.16
N ARG A 10 1.44 16.26 14.48
CA ARG A 10 2.78 15.97 15.03
C ARG A 10 3.41 14.71 14.42
N LEU A 11 2.61 13.67 14.17
CA LEU A 11 3.07 12.43 13.54
C LEU A 11 3.39 12.59 12.05
N ALA A 12 2.80 13.55 11.35
CA ALA A 12 3.10 13.84 9.94
C ALA A 12 4.52 14.41 9.77
N TYR A 13 4.91 15.34 10.66
CA TYR A 13 6.19 16.05 10.60
C TYR A 13 7.35 15.38 11.35
N GLU A 14 7.07 14.48 12.30
CA GLU A 14 8.12 13.71 12.98
C GLU A 14 8.77 12.69 12.02
N PRO A 15 10.11 12.67 11.84
CA PRO A 15 10.78 11.61 11.08
C PRO A 15 11.15 10.38 11.92
N GLY A 16 11.40 10.55 13.22
CA GLY A 16 12.00 9.53 14.08
C GLY A 16 11.02 8.48 14.59
N ARG A 17 11.25 7.20 14.26
CA ARG A 17 10.42 6.06 14.72
C ARG A 17 10.17 6.07 16.23
N ASN A 18 11.19 6.31 17.04
CA ASN A 18 11.08 6.27 18.50
C ASN A 18 10.34 7.50 19.06
N ASN A 19 10.42 8.65 18.39
CA ASN A 19 9.62 9.83 18.74
C ASN A 19 8.14 9.60 18.40
N LYS A 20 7.83 8.99 17.24
CA LYS A 20 6.46 8.58 16.89
C LYS A 20 5.87 7.60 17.91
N LEU A 21 6.65 6.61 18.33
CA LEU A 21 6.26 5.67 19.39
C LEU A 21 5.88 6.43 20.67
N ARG A 22 6.76 7.34 21.13
CA ARG A 22 6.53 8.19 22.31
C ARG A 22 5.28 9.08 22.18
N LEU A 23 5.05 9.72 21.03
CA LEU A 23 3.86 10.54 20.77
C LEU A 23 2.56 9.72 20.90
N ILE A 24 2.52 8.52 20.30
CA ILE A 24 1.33 7.65 20.36
C ILE A 24 1.12 7.10 21.78
N THR A 25 2.16 6.66 22.47
CA THR A 25 2.05 6.17 23.85
C THR A 25 1.65 7.28 24.84
N SER A 26 2.11 8.52 24.65
CA SER A 26 1.65 9.66 25.45
C SER A 26 0.15 9.90 25.23
N TYR A 27 -0.30 9.94 23.97
CA TYR A 27 -1.71 10.10 23.64
C TYR A 27 -2.60 9.00 24.25
N PHE A 28 -2.18 7.72 24.20
CA PHE A 28 -2.94 6.62 24.82
C PHE A 28 -2.99 6.67 26.36
N ARG A 29 -2.07 7.40 27.00
CA ARG A 29 -2.04 7.65 28.45
C ARG A 29 -2.88 8.86 28.84
N GLU A 30 -2.93 9.90 28.00
CA GLU A 30 -3.60 11.18 28.26
C GLU A 30 -5.08 11.23 27.82
N VAL A 31 -5.49 10.34 26.92
CA VAL A 31 -6.85 10.27 26.38
C VAL A 31 -7.54 9.00 26.87
N GLY A 32 -8.69 9.15 27.51
CA GLY A 32 -9.47 8.03 28.03
C GLY A 32 -10.20 7.21 26.96
N ASP A 33 -10.79 6.10 27.40
CA ASP A 33 -11.69 5.29 26.57
C ASP A 33 -13.04 6.02 26.35
N PRO A 34 -13.66 5.91 25.16
CA PRO A 34 -13.26 5.07 24.01
C PRO A 34 -12.40 5.81 22.96
N ASP A 35 -12.08 7.09 23.16
CA ASP A 35 -11.38 7.93 22.16
C ASP A 35 -9.98 7.39 21.82
N ARG A 36 -9.20 6.91 22.81
CA ARG A 36 -7.90 6.25 22.52
C ARG A 36 -8.04 4.95 21.72
N GLY A 37 -9.11 4.21 21.97
CA GLY A 37 -9.50 3.01 21.24
C GLY A 37 -9.77 3.27 19.77
N TYR A 38 -10.57 4.29 19.49
CA TYR A 38 -10.84 4.72 18.11
C TYR A 38 -9.62 5.35 17.43
N ALA A 39 -8.74 6.02 18.17
CA ALA A 39 -7.47 6.52 17.62
C ALA A 39 -6.56 5.35 17.21
N LEU A 40 -6.41 4.32 18.06
CA LEU A 40 -5.68 3.09 17.72
C LEU A 40 -6.29 2.40 16.49
N ALA A 41 -7.62 2.34 16.40
CA ALA A 41 -8.32 1.78 15.24
C ALA A 41 -8.07 2.59 13.95
N ALA A 42 -8.03 3.92 14.04
CA ALA A 42 -7.69 4.80 12.92
C ALA A 42 -6.24 4.59 12.46
N LEU A 43 -5.28 4.60 13.41
CA LEU A 43 -3.84 4.41 13.15
C LEU A 43 -3.49 3.02 12.58
N THR A 44 -4.32 2.02 12.84
CA THR A 44 -4.16 0.64 12.32
C THR A 44 -4.98 0.36 11.06
N GLY A 45 -5.83 1.30 10.61
CA GLY A 45 -6.70 1.12 9.44
C GLY A 45 -7.93 0.24 9.68
N ALA A 46 -8.28 -0.05 10.94
CA ALA A 46 -9.41 -0.89 11.32
C ALA A 46 -10.78 -0.18 11.26
N LEU A 47 -10.82 1.10 10.86
CA LEU A 47 -12.06 1.86 10.69
C LEU A 47 -12.50 1.86 9.22
N SER A 48 -13.73 1.42 8.99
CA SER A 48 -14.40 1.50 7.69
C SER A 48 -15.82 2.02 7.89
N PHE A 49 -16.23 2.94 7.03
CA PHE A 49 -17.55 3.58 7.06
C PHE A 49 -18.35 3.19 5.82
N LYS A 50 -19.63 2.85 5.99
CA LYS A 50 -20.49 2.36 4.89
C LYS A 50 -20.75 3.43 3.83
N HIS A 51 -21.05 4.65 4.27
CA HIS A 51 -21.49 5.75 3.40
C HIS A 51 -20.44 6.88 3.25
N ALA A 52 -19.58 7.09 4.24
CA ALA A 52 -18.52 8.10 4.17
C ALA A 52 -17.37 7.59 3.30
N LYS A 53 -17.26 8.11 2.07
CA LYS A 53 -16.30 7.69 1.04
C LYS A 53 -15.68 8.92 0.34
N PRO A 54 -14.48 8.81 -0.27
CA PRO A 54 -13.84 9.92 -0.98
C PRO A 54 -14.66 10.57 -2.10
N ALA A 55 -15.62 9.85 -2.70
CA ALA A 55 -16.52 10.40 -3.71
C ALA A 55 -17.44 11.49 -3.13
N LEU A 56 -18.05 11.25 -1.96
CA LEU A 56 -18.89 12.22 -1.27
C LEU A 56 -18.10 13.50 -0.93
N ILE A 57 -16.85 13.37 -0.48
CA ILE A 57 -15.99 14.53 -0.21
C ILE A 57 -15.77 15.39 -1.48
N ARG A 58 -15.60 14.76 -2.65
CA ARG A 58 -15.48 15.48 -3.93
C ARG A 58 -16.79 16.16 -4.35
N GLU A 59 -17.93 15.52 -4.11
CA GLU A 59 -19.25 16.12 -4.35
C GLU A 59 -19.45 17.37 -3.47
N LEU A 60 -19.11 17.28 -2.18
CA LEU A 60 -19.25 18.38 -1.22
C LEU A 60 -18.37 19.61 -1.55
N ILE A 61 -17.10 19.41 -1.90
CA ILE A 61 -16.20 20.54 -2.25
C ILE A 61 -16.55 21.13 -3.62
N ALA A 62 -16.97 20.32 -4.60
CA ALA A 62 -17.38 20.80 -5.92
C ALA A 62 -18.69 21.62 -5.88
N ALA A 63 -19.55 21.40 -4.89
CA ALA A 63 -20.74 22.22 -4.65
C ALA A 63 -20.42 23.59 -3.99
N ARG A 64 -19.20 23.79 -3.48
CA ARG A 64 -18.79 24.95 -2.67
C ARG A 64 -17.59 25.73 -3.22
N THR A 65 -16.93 25.24 -4.28
CA THR A 65 -15.76 25.87 -4.90
C THR A 65 -15.79 25.74 -6.42
N ASP A 66 -15.04 26.59 -7.13
CA ASP A 66 -14.90 26.47 -8.58
C ASP A 66 -14.21 25.13 -8.96
N PRO A 67 -14.78 24.33 -9.89
CA PRO A 67 -14.22 23.04 -10.27
C PRO A 67 -12.82 23.09 -10.89
N MET A 68 -12.48 24.17 -11.62
CA MET A 68 -11.16 24.34 -12.22
C MET A 68 -10.12 24.66 -11.14
N LEU A 69 -10.44 25.58 -10.24
CA LEU A 69 -9.59 25.91 -9.10
C LEU A 69 -9.35 24.68 -8.21
N PHE A 70 -10.40 23.91 -7.89
CA PHE A 70 -10.26 22.66 -7.14
C PHE A 70 -9.38 21.64 -7.87
N GLY A 71 -9.57 21.48 -9.19
CA GLY A 71 -8.73 20.58 -10.01
C GLY A 71 -7.25 20.96 -10.00
N LEU A 72 -6.94 22.25 -10.18
CA LEU A 72 -5.57 22.78 -10.16
C LEU A 72 -4.92 22.64 -8.77
N SER A 73 -5.65 23.00 -7.71
CA SER A 73 -5.17 22.85 -6.33
C SER A 73 -4.93 21.39 -5.96
N TRP A 74 -5.80 20.47 -6.40
CA TRP A 74 -5.63 19.05 -6.13
C TRP A 74 -4.47 18.41 -6.90
N ASP A 75 -4.22 18.81 -8.16
CA ASP A 75 -3.01 18.37 -8.90
C ASP A 75 -1.72 18.87 -8.25
N TYR A 76 -1.73 20.09 -7.70
CA TYR A 76 -0.58 20.67 -6.99
C TYR A 76 -0.30 19.96 -5.65
N VAL A 77 -1.31 19.81 -4.79
CA VAL A 77 -1.16 19.23 -3.44
C VAL A 77 -1.03 17.69 -3.49
N GLY A 78 -1.74 17.01 -4.41
CA GLY A 78 -1.70 15.55 -4.56
C GLY A 78 -2.44 14.75 -3.47
N ASP A 79 -3.14 15.43 -2.55
CA ASP A 79 -3.93 14.80 -1.49
C ASP A 79 -5.29 15.49 -1.31
N LEU A 80 -6.37 14.69 -1.38
CA LEU A 80 -7.75 15.20 -1.32
C LEU A 80 -8.08 15.82 0.04
N SER A 81 -7.63 15.21 1.14
CA SER A 81 -7.98 15.67 2.49
C SER A 81 -7.33 17.00 2.82
N GLU A 82 -6.08 17.18 2.38
CA GLU A 82 -5.32 18.42 2.55
C GLU A 82 -5.84 19.54 1.65
N THR A 83 -6.08 19.25 0.37
CA THR A 83 -6.71 20.19 -0.57
C THR A 83 -8.04 20.71 -0.02
N VAL A 84 -8.93 19.80 0.40
CA VAL A 84 -10.27 20.18 0.89
C VAL A 84 -10.19 20.92 2.23
N ALA A 85 -9.31 20.52 3.15
CA ALA A 85 -9.18 21.20 4.45
C ALA A 85 -8.78 22.69 4.31
N LEU A 86 -7.82 22.97 3.42
CA LEU A 86 -7.31 24.32 3.13
C LEU A 86 -8.29 25.13 2.28
N MET A 87 -8.97 24.51 1.29
CA MET A 87 -9.90 25.20 0.40
C MET A 87 -11.32 25.37 0.97
N TRP A 88 -11.68 24.68 2.06
CA TRP A 88 -13.07 24.72 2.54
C TRP A 88 -13.48 26.15 2.94
N PRO A 89 -14.48 26.75 2.27
CA PRO A 89 -14.84 28.13 2.50
C PRO A 89 -15.18 28.38 3.98
N LYS A 90 -14.53 29.38 4.58
CA LYS A 90 -14.91 29.85 5.92
C LYS A 90 -16.31 30.47 5.81
N ARG A 91 -17.22 30.11 6.72
CA ARG A 91 -18.51 30.79 6.82
C ARG A 91 -18.26 32.29 6.96
N ALA A 92 -18.85 33.07 6.06
CA ALA A 92 -18.91 34.51 6.23
C ALA A 92 -19.74 34.81 7.50
N GLY A 93 -19.05 35.08 8.60
CA GLY A 93 -19.67 35.76 9.73
C GLY A 93 -20.22 37.10 9.23
N GLY A 94 -21.41 37.50 9.69
CA GLY A 94 -22.15 38.65 9.17
C GLY A 94 -21.45 39.99 9.40
N GLY A 95 -20.48 40.30 8.54
CA GLY A 95 -19.74 41.55 8.49
C GLY A 95 -19.08 41.68 7.13
N GLU A 96 -19.53 42.65 6.34
CA GLU A 96 -18.90 43.02 5.08
C GLU A 96 -17.50 43.60 5.35
N GLN A 97 -16.48 42.74 5.34
CA GLN A 97 -15.11 43.22 5.15
C GLN A 97 -14.85 43.40 3.66
N SER A 98 -15.31 44.55 3.17
CA SER A 98 -14.98 45.07 1.85
C SER A 98 -13.47 45.12 1.67
N PHE A 99 -12.92 44.30 0.77
CA PHE A 99 -11.53 44.44 0.33
C PHE A 99 -11.37 45.81 -0.34
N PRO A 100 -10.53 46.73 0.18
CA PRO A 100 -10.35 48.04 -0.43
C PRO A 100 -9.50 47.89 -1.70
N GLY A 101 -10.14 47.92 -2.88
CA GLY A 101 -9.41 48.02 -4.14
C GLY A 101 -10.08 47.45 -5.40
N TYR A 102 -11.12 46.63 -5.29
CA TYR A 102 -11.82 46.08 -6.46
C TYR A 102 -13.26 46.58 -6.55
N PRO A 103 -13.67 47.22 -7.68
CA PRO A 103 -15.07 47.47 -7.94
C PRO A 103 -15.82 46.14 -8.16
N PRO A 104 -17.10 46.02 -7.77
CA PRO A 104 -17.87 44.81 -8.00
C PRO A 104 -18.01 44.53 -9.51
N PRO A 105 -18.03 43.26 -9.95
CA PRO A 105 -18.25 42.93 -11.34
C PRO A 105 -19.64 43.42 -11.79
N LEU A 106 -19.70 44.06 -12.96
CA LEU A 106 -20.96 44.46 -13.58
C LEU A 106 -21.82 43.21 -13.85
N PRO A 107 -23.16 43.28 -13.65
CA PRO A 107 -24.04 42.15 -13.90
C PRO A 107 -24.05 41.78 -15.38
N SER A 108 -23.89 40.48 -15.66
CA SER A 108 -23.94 39.93 -17.01
C SER A 108 -25.29 40.23 -17.69
N PRO A 109 -25.32 40.72 -18.94
CA PRO A 109 -26.58 41.01 -19.63
C PRO A 109 -27.33 39.71 -19.94
N THR A 110 -28.63 39.71 -19.65
CA THR A 110 -29.54 38.62 -20.00
C THR A 110 -29.69 38.47 -21.51
N ARG A 111 -29.85 37.22 -21.95
CA ARG A 111 -29.93 36.80 -23.34
C ARG A 111 -31.28 37.20 -23.96
N GLY A 112 -31.32 38.19 -24.85
CA GLY A 112 -32.55 38.57 -25.57
C GLY A 112 -32.37 39.63 -26.67
N GLU A 113 -32.56 39.19 -27.92
CA GLU A 113 -33.00 39.94 -29.11
C GLU A 113 -32.17 41.13 -29.68
N GLY A 114 -32.29 41.29 -31.01
CA GLY A 114 -32.20 42.60 -31.67
C GLY A 114 -30.84 42.99 -32.29
N ALA A 115 -30.75 42.91 -33.61
CA ALA A 115 -29.62 43.46 -34.36
C ALA A 115 -29.69 44.99 -34.51
N GLN A 116 -28.54 45.67 -34.57
CA GLN A 116 -28.27 46.67 -35.62
C GLN A 116 -26.79 47.09 -35.72
N LEU A 117 -26.28 47.20 -36.95
CA LEU A 117 -24.99 47.82 -37.28
C LEU A 117 -25.03 49.34 -37.05
N ARG A 118 -23.94 49.93 -36.54
CA ARG A 118 -23.41 51.24 -37.00
C ARG A 118 -21.88 51.29 -36.98
N THR A 119 -21.32 52.19 -37.78
CA THR A 119 -19.95 52.17 -38.31
C THR A 119 -19.14 53.45 -38.00
N ARG A 120 -17.80 53.32 -37.89
CA ARG A 120 -16.75 54.38 -38.02
C ARG A 120 -16.76 55.48 -36.93
N GLN A 121 -15.67 56.20 -36.59
CA GLN A 121 -14.22 56.18 -36.92
C GLN A 121 -13.42 56.89 -35.77
N PRO A 122 -12.08 56.86 -35.72
CA PRO A 122 -11.26 57.46 -34.64
C PRO A 122 -10.92 58.94 -34.88
N PRO A 123 -10.38 59.67 -33.87
CA PRO A 123 -8.93 59.91 -33.77
C PRO A 123 -8.44 59.81 -32.29
N SER A 124 -7.22 60.15 -31.84
CA SER A 124 -6.00 60.75 -32.44
C SER A 124 -4.74 60.36 -31.65
N THR A 125 -3.55 60.54 -32.23
CA THR A 125 -2.23 60.55 -31.55
C THR A 125 -1.85 61.93 -30.99
N THR A 126 -1.18 61.99 -29.83
CA THR A 126 -0.18 63.03 -29.50
C THR A 126 0.94 62.42 -28.66
N ALA A 127 2.17 62.85 -28.92
CA ALA A 127 3.38 62.48 -28.19
C ALA A 127 3.96 63.71 -27.44
N ASP A 128 5.14 63.50 -26.83
CA ASP A 128 6.03 64.44 -26.14
C ASP A 128 5.83 64.60 -24.61
N SER A 129 6.89 64.72 -23.79
CA SER A 129 8.29 64.27 -23.91
C SER A 129 9.01 64.31 -22.53
N ASN A 130 10.08 63.52 -22.37
CA ASN A 130 11.20 63.63 -21.42
C ASN A 130 10.99 63.94 -19.91
N SER A 131 11.48 63.02 -19.05
CA SER A 131 12.72 63.26 -18.27
C SER A 131 13.22 61.97 -17.60
N GLN A 132 14.50 61.97 -17.14
CA GLN A 132 15.30 60.80 -16.81
C GLN A 132 15.15 60.32 -15.35
N GLY A 133 15.47 59.04 -15.10
CA GLY A 133 15.69 58.49 -13.75
C GLY A 133 16.16 57.02 -13.80
N ASP A 134 17.42 56.78 -13.46
CA ASP A 134 18.02 55.44 -13.39
C ASP A 134 17.40 54.55 -12.29
N GLY A 135 17.35 53.22 -12.52
CA GLY A 135 16.95 52.28 -11.47
C GLY A 135 16.69 50.85 -11.93
N ARG A 136 17.74 50.03 -12.11
CA ARG A 136 17.59 48.57 -12.21
C ARG A 136 17.18 48.00 -10.84
N ALA A 137 15.97 47.43 -10.74
CA ALA A 137 15.55 46.66 -9.58
C ALA A 137 15.12 45.24 -10.00
N ALA A 138 15.81 44.21 -9.51
CA ALA A 138 15.41 42.83 -9.67
C ALA A 138 14.35 42.46 -8.62
N LEU A 139 13.29 41.76 -9.03
CA LEU A 139 12.25 41.27 -8.12
C LEU A 139 12.75 40.06 -7.33
N ALA A 140 13.03 40.26 -6.04
CA ALA A 140 13.34 39.19 -5.10
C ALA A 140 12.04 38.63 -4.48
N VAL A 141 11.93 37.30 -4.42
CA VAL A 141 10.80 36.59 -3.80
C VAL A 141 11.07 36.41 -2.30
N PRO A 142 10.17 36.82 -1.39
CA PRO A 142 10.38 36.65 0.05
C PRO A 142 9.98 35.26 0.55
N SER A 143 10.89 34.56 1.23
CA SER A 143 10.59 33.37 2.04
C SER A 143 10.27 33.76 3.50
N PRO A 144 9.31 33.10 4.18
CA PRO A 144 8.93 33.49 5.53
C PRO A 144 9.77 32.84 6.64
N LEU A 145 10.38 33.70 7.45
CA LEU A 145 10.42 33.64 8.92
C LEU A 145 11.03 32.41 9.61
N VAL A 146 12.35 32.45 9.79
CA VAL A 146 12.99 31.94 11.02
C VAL A 146 13.00 33.06 12.06
N ARG A 147 12.63 32.77 13.32
CA ARG A 147 12.91 33.63 14.47
C ARG A 147 13.58 32.84 15.57
N GLU A 148 14.86 33.14 15.81
CA GLU A 148 15.58 32.71 16.99
C GLU A 148 15.09 33.51 18.21
N GLY A 149 14.95 32.85 19.37
CA GLY A 149 14.60 33.49 20.63
C GLY A 149 15.80 33.53 21.58
N GLN A 150 16.31 34.71 21.90
CA GLN A 150 17.23 34.89 23.02
C GLN A 150 16.43 35.08 24.32
N GLY A 151 16.83 34.36 25.37
CA GLY A 151 16.18 34.42 26.68
C GLY A 151 16.72 35.55 27.56
N GLY A 152 15.81 36.19 28.30
CA GLY A 152 16.12 37.07 29.43
C GLY A 152 15.05 36.87 30.49
N GLY A 153 15.43 36.37 31.67
CA GLY A 153 14.50 36.03 32.74
C GLY A 153 14.34 37.16 33.76
N CYS A 154 13.15 37.25 34.36
CA CYS A 154 12.92 37.89 35.65
C CYS A 154 12.01 37.00 36.52
N SER A 155 12.33 36.92 37.80
CA SER A 155 11.72 36.02 38.79
C SER A 155 10.58 36.68 39.58
N GLY A 156 9.53 35.92 39.94
CA GLY A 156 8.83 36.15 41.20
C GLY A 156 7.31 35.89 41.26
N ARG A 157 6.97 34.82 42.00
CA ARG A 157 5.74 34.62 42.81
C ARG A 157 4.41 34.24 42.14
N ASP A 158 4.05 32.98 42.42
CA ASP A 158 2.81 32.53 43.05
C ASP A 158 1.46 32.73 42.33
N ALA A 159 1.05 31.61 41.69
CA ALA A 159 -0.29 31.01 41.70
C ALA A 159 -1.55 31.90 41.66
N ASP A 160 -2.25 31.86 40.52
CA ASP A 160 -3.63 31.34 40.50
C ASP A 160 -4.00 30.77 39.10
N GLU A 161 -5.19 30.16 38.99
CA GLU A 161 -5.63 29.26 37.93
C GLU A 161 -5.94 29.90 36.54
N SER A 162 -5.77 29.06 35.50
CA SER A 162 -6.48 29.11 34.20
C SER A 162 -6.21 30.29 33.21
N SER A 163 -5.39 30.05 32.18
CA SER A 163 -5.33 30.93 30.99
C SER A 163 -5.07 30.19 29.66
N HIS A 164 -6.19 29.83 29.03
CA HIS A 164 -6.45 29.75 27.58
C HIS A 164 -5.31 29.31 26.62
N ALA A 165 -5.37 28.05 26.17
CA ALA A 165 -4.94 27.70 24.81
C ALA A 165 -5.97 28.24 23.78
N PRO A 166 -5.57 28.59 22.55
CA PRO A 166 -6.49 29.15 21.56
C PRO A 166 -7.47 28.08 21.03
N ASN A 167 -8.71 28.12 21.50
CA ASN A 167 -9.78 27.28 20.98
C ASN A 167 -10.20 27.77 19.58
N HIS A 168 -9.61 27.18 18.54
CA HIS A 168 -9.89 27.52 17.14
C HIS A 168 -11.23 26.99 16.60
N ASN A 169 -11.97 26.20 17.39
CA ASN A 169 -13.24 25.56 17.02
C ASN A 169 -14.38 26.03 17.95
N ASN A 170 -15.54 26.33 17.36
CA ASN A 170 -16.70 26.91 18.05
C ASN A 170 -17.98 26.36 17.41
N PRO A 171 -18.82 25.51 18.06
CA PRO A 171 -18.82 25.01 19.46
C PRO A 171 -17.64 24.05 19.79
N PRO A 172 -17.55 23.46 21.01
CA PRO A 172 -16.58 22.39 21.28
C PRO A 172 -16.62 21.31 20.17
N PRO A 173 -15.47 21.02 19.54
CA PRO A 173 -15.42 20.13 18.39
C PRO A 173 -15.71 18.69 18.82
N PRO A 174 -16.44 17.90 18.01
CA PRO A 174 -16.92 16.57 18.39
C PRO A 174 -15.77 15.67 18.83
N THR A 175 -15.96 14.81 19.83
CA THR A 175 -15.02 13.77 20.24
C THR A 175 -14.71 12.80 19.09
N LEU A 176 -13.60 12.05 19.16
CA LEU A 176 -13.34 11.04 18.12
C LEU A 176 -14.41 9.95 18.14
N THR A 177 -14.92 9.60 19.32
CA THR A 177 -16.06 8.70 19.53
C THR A 177 -17.31 9.20 18.81
N GLU A 178 -17.72 10.46 18.99
CA GLU A 178 -18.90 11.02 18.29
C GLU A 178 -18.72 10.96 16.78
N VAL A 179 -17.56 11.35 16.26
CA VAL A 179 -17.29 11.27 14.81
C VAL A 179 -17.38 9.81 14.32
N VAL A 180 -16.71 8.86 14.97
CA VAL A 180 -16.67 7.46 14.50
C VAL A 180 -18.02 6.78 14.66
N THR A 181 -18.76 7.03 15.74
CA THR A 181 -20.09 6.44 15.96
C THR A 181 -21.09 6.99 14.95
N THR A 182 -21.18 8.32 14.79
CA THR A 182 -22.04 8.94 13.78
C THR A 182 -21.70 8.50 12.36
N LEU A 183 -20.43 8.44 11.95
CA LEU A 183 -20.04 7.96 10.61
C LEU A 183 -20.36 6.47 10.36
N ARG A 184 -20.52 5.67 11.43
CA ARG A 184 -20.94 4.26 11.35
C ARG A 184 -22.46 4.09 11.27
N THR A 185 -23.23 4.93 11.97
CA THR A 185 -24.69 4.77 12.11
C THR A 185 -25.51 5.60 11.13
N LEU A 186 -25.04 6.78 10.73
CA LEU A 186 -25.83 7.78 10.01
C LEU A 186 -26.15 7.35 8.57
N GLY A 187 -27.39 7.62 8.14
CA GLY A 187 -27.88 7.23 6.83
C GLY A 187 -27.23 8.00 5.67
N LYS A 188 -27.25 7.41 4.47
CA LYS A 188 -26.69 8.02 3.23
C LYS A 188 -27.24 9.43 2.95
N THR A 189 -28.49 9.70 3.34
CA THR A 189 -29.20 10.97 3.12
C THR A 189 -28.80 12.09 4.08
N GLU A 190 -28.47 11.75 5.33
CA GLU A 190 -28.17 12.73 6.39
C GLU A 190 -26.68 13.03 6.50
N LEU A 191 -25.84 12.04 6.16
CA LEU A 191 -24.39 12.13 6.22
C LEU A 191 -23.77 13.34 5.49
N PRO A 192 -24.19 13.74 4.26
CA PRO A 192 -23.61 14.89 3.58
C PRO A 192 -23.74 16.17 4.42
N ARG A 193 -24.96 16.42 4.95
CA ARG A 193 -25.26 17.60 5.78
C ARG A 193 -24.47 17.60 7.10
N GLN A 194 -24.26 16.43 7.70
CA GLN A 194 -23.47 16.32 8.94
C GLN A 194 -21.96 16.52 8.69
N LEU A 195 -21.43 16.02 7.57
CA LEU A 195 -20.04 16.27 7.16
C LEU A 195 -19.82 17.76 6.84
N GLU A 196 -20.71 18.40 6.08
CA GLU A 196 -20.66 19.84 5.83
C GLU A 196 -20.65 20.65 7.12
N ARG A 197 -21.53 20.30 8.07
CA ARG A 197 -21.61 20.96 9.37
C ARG A 197 -20.28 20.88 10.12
N TRP A 198 -19.67 19.70 10.23
CA TRP A 198 -18.38 19.57 10.90
C TRP A 198 -17.25 20.28 10.16
N LEU A 199 -17.25 20.29 8.82
CA LEU A 199 -16.26 21.05 8.05
C LEU A 199 -16.43 22.57 8.23
N ASP A 200 -17.66 23.06 8.39
CA ASP A 200 -17.95 24.46 8.74
C ASP A 200 -17.53 24.82 10.18
N GLU A 201 -17.66 23.90 11.14
CA GLU A 201 -17.37 24.09 12.58
C GLU A 201 -15.89 23.85 12.96
N LEU A 202 -15.14 23.07 12.18
CA LEU A 202 -13.73 22.74 12.41
C LEU A 202 -12.78 23.70 11.69
N ASP A 203 -11.61 23.88 12.29
CA ASP A 203 -10.40 24.52 11.78
C ASP A 203 -9.68 23.66 10.73
N GLU A 204 -8.65 24.21 10.10
CA GLU A 204 -7.91 23.56 9.01
C GLU A 204 -7.31 22.20 9.44
N THR A 205 -6.73 22.12 10.64
CA THR A 205 -6.18 20.87 11.22
C THR A 205 -7.28 19.86 11.59
N GLY A 206 -8.39 20.31 12.18
CA GLY A 206 -9.55 19.48 12.49
C GLY A 206 -10.23 18.91 11.25
N ARG A 207 -10.45 19.75 10.22
CA ARG A 207 -10.96 19.35 8.90
C ARG A 207 -10.06 18.29 8.27
N TRP A 208 -8.75 18.56 8.22
CA TRP A 208 -7.78 17.62 7.66
C TRP A 208 -7.87 16.26 8.35
N ALA A 209 -7.84 16.22 9.68
CA ALA A 209 -7.94 14.98 10.44
C ALA A 209 -9.27 14.24 10.22
N LEU A 210 -10.40 14.95 10.14
CA LEU A 210 -11.72 14.38 9.82
C LEU A 210 -11.73 13.77 8.40
N LEU A 211 -11.20 14.51 7.43
CA LEU A 211 -11.11 14.07 6.03
C LEU A 211 -10.15 12.89 5.86
N LYS A 212 -9.06 12.85 6.62
CA LYS A 212 -8.13 11.70 6.66
C LYS A 212 -8.81 10.44 7.25
N LEU A 213 -9.64 10.61 8.28
CA LEU A 213 -10.45 9.54 8.85
C LEU A 213 -11.48 9.02 7.84
N VAL A 214 -12.24 9.90 7.18
CA VAL A 214 -13.27 9.54 6.18
C VAL A 214 -12.67 8.88 4.93
N THR A 215 -11.49 9.32 4.49
CA THR A 215 -10.82 8.74 3.31
C THR A 215 -10.05 7.45 3.63
N GLY A 216 -9.79 7.16 4.91
CA GLY A 216 -8.96 6.03 5.36
C GLY A 216 -7.46 6.16 5.03
N ALA A 217 -7.03 7.31 4.49
CA ALA A 217 -5.70 7.50 3.91
C ALA A 217 -4.84 8.46 4.74
N LEU A 218 -4.63 8.14 6.03
CA LEU A 218 -3.93 9.00 7.00
C LEU A 218 -2.58 9.52 6.48
N ARG A 219 -1.76 8.66 5.86
CA ARG A 219 -0.45 8.97 5.24
C ARG A 219 0.63 9.60 6.15
N ILE A 220 0.38 9.74 7.45
CA ILE A 220 1.29 10.27 8.50
C ILE A 220 2.56 9.44 8.79
N GLY A 221 2.95 8.52 7.93
CA GLY A 221 4.14 7.67 8.12
C GLY A 221 4.10 6.82 9.41
N ILE A 222 2.93 6.27 9.74
CA ILE A 222 2.72 5.25 10.78
C ILE A 222 2.32 3.94 10.10
N SER A 223 2.83 2.82 10.62
CA SER A 223 2.35 1.47 10.30
C SER A 223 1.49 0.94 11.44
N ALA A 224 0.56 0.03 11.12
CA ALA A 224 -0.26 -0.63 12.15
C ALA A 224 0.60 -1.30 13.24
N ARG A 225 1.71 -1.94 12.85
CA ARG A 225 2.68 -2.53 13.81
C ARG A 225 3.26 -1.49 14.77
N LEU A 226 3.57 -0.27 14.32
CA LEU A 226 4.10 0.79 15.19
C LEU A 226 3.03 1.30 16.18
N ALA A 227 1.77 1.41 15.73
CA ALA A 227 0.66 1.75 16.63
C ALA A 227 0.39 0.66 17.69
N LYS A 228 0.43 -0.63 17.30
CA LYS A 228 0.38 -1.75 18.25
C LYS A 228 1.57 -1.78 19.21
N THR A 229 2.78 -1.49 18.72
CA THR A 229 3.98 -1.34 19.56
C THR A 229 3.80 -0.24 20.61
N ALA A 230 3.17 0.88 20.23
CA ALA A 230 2.89 1.98 21.16
C ALA A 230 1.82 1.62 22.22
N ALA A 231 0.86 0.77 21.87
CA ALA A 231 -0.09 0.20 22.83
C ALA A 231 0.61 -0.79 23.78
N ALA A 232 1.50 -1.66 23.28
CA ALA A 232 2.27 -2.59 24.12
C ALA A 232 3.13 -1.84 25.16
N ALA A 233 3.79 -0.76 24.71
CA ALA A 233 4.58 0.14 25.55
C ALA A 233 3.76 0.98 26.56
N LEU A 234 2.41 0.99 26.47
CA LEU A 234 1.57 1.59 27.51
C LEU A 234 1.53 0.71 28.77
N GLY A 235 1.51 -0.62 28.58
CA GLY A 235 1.32 -1.62 29.64
C GLY A 235 2.51 -2.54 29.88
N ASP A 236 3.71 -2.15 29.41
CA ASP A 236 4.96 -2.92 29.48
C ASP A 236 4.80 -4.38 29.02
N ARG A 237 4.15 -4.57 27.87
CA ARG A 237 3.93 -5.87 27.22
C ARG A 237 4.78 -6.04 25.97
N ASP A 238 5.04 -7.28 25.58
CA ASP A 238 5.62 -7.56 24.27
C ASP A 238 4.61 -7.19 23.17
N PRO A 239 4.99 -6.41 22.13
CA PRO A 239 4.14 -6.19 20.96
C PRO A 239 3.63 -7.48 20.29
N HIS A 240 4.37 -8.59 20.43
CA HIS A 240 3.97 -9.91 19.98
C HIS A 240 2.67 -10.40 20.64
N ASP A 241 2.50 -10.20 21.96
CA ASP A 241 1.27 -10.57 22.67
C ASP A 241 0.05 -9.86 22.11
N ILE A 242 0.20 -8.57 21.75
CA ILE A 242 -0.87 -7.80 21.12
C ILE A 242 -1.19 -8.36 19.74
N GLU A 243 -0.17 -8.68 18.91
CA GLU A 243 -0.40 -9.28 17.60
C GLU A 243 -1.18 -10.61 17.72
N LEU A 244 -0.84 -11.46 18.70
CA LEU A 244 -1.51 -12.75 18.95
C LEU A 244 -3.02 -12.60 19.21
N ILE A 245 -3.42 -11.66 20.06
CA ILE A 245 -4.84 -11.45 20.41
C ILE A 245 -5.59 -10.54 19.41
N TRP A 246 -4.87 -9.77 18.59
CA TRP A 246 -5.44 -8.75 17.70
C TRP A 246 -6.63 -9.19 16.85
N PRO A 247 -6.66 -10.39 16.24
CA PRO A 247 -7.77 -10.82 15.39
C PRO A 247 -9.10 -10.97 16.16
N GLY A 248 -9.06 -11.23 17.47
CA GLY A 248 -10.25 -11.32 18.33
C GLY A 248 -10.73 -9.99 18.90
N LEU A 249 -10.03 -8.88 18.62
CA LEU A 249 -10.31 -7.57 19.19
C LEU A 249 -11.08 -6.67 18.21
N SER A 250 -12.08 -5.95 18.71
CA SER A 250 -12.87 -4.99 17.92
C SER A 250 -12.78 -3.55 18.47
N PRO A 251 -12.73 -2.50 17.62
CA PRO A 251 -12.74 -1.11 18.08
C PRO A 251 -14.00 -0.79 18.89
N PRO A 252 -13.90 -0.17 20.08
CA PRO A 252 -12.76 0.62 20.56
C PRO A 252 -11.76 -0.11 21.48
N TYR A 253 -11.64 -1.44 21.40
CA TYR A 253 -10.56 -2.20 22.06
C TYR A 253 -10.50 -2.06 23.60
N LEU A 254 -11.65 -1.96 24.25
CA LEU A 254 -11.73 -1.70 25.71
C LEU A 254 -10.98 -2.75 26.54
N ASP A 255 -11.12 -4.04 26.20
CA ASP A 255 -10.48 -5.14 26.93
C ASP A 255 -8.94 -5.12 26.78
N LEU A 256 -8.44 -4.67 25.61
CA LEU A 256 -7.01 -4.46 25.38
C LEU A 256 -6.48 -3.36 26.31
N PHE A 257 -7.15 -2.21 26.39
CA PHE A 257 -6.71 -1.13 27.27
C PHE A 257 -6.88 -1.47 28.75
N ALA A 258 -7.92 -2.24 29.12
CA ALA A 258 -8.06 -2.77 30.47
C ALA A 258 -6.88 -3.68 30.86
N TRP A 259 -6.48 -4.61 29.98
CA TRP A 259 -5.34 -5.50 30.22
C TRP A 259 -4.00 -4.78 30.26
N LEU A 260 -3.77 -3.81 29.36
CA LEU A 260 -2.55 -3.00 29.34
C LEU A 260 -2.40 -2.15 30.60
N GLU A 261 -3.50 -1.67 31.18
CA GLU A 261 -3.49 -0.90 32.43
C GLU A 261 -3.57 -1.77 33.70
N GLY A 262 -3.55 -3.11 33.56
CA GLY A 262 -3.68 -4.03 34.71
C GLY A 262 -5.05 -4.02 35.38
N ARG A 263 -6.08 -3.50 34.70
CA ARG A 263 -7.48 -3.42 35.16
C ARG A 263 -8.33 -4.62 34.73
N GLY A 264 -7.77 -5.58 33.99
CA GLY A 264 -8.44 -6.79 33.52
C GLY A 264 -7.46 -7.83 32.98
N ASP A 265 -7.96 -9.04 32.75
CA ASP A 265 -7.18 -10.16 32.23
C ASP A 265 -6.85 -10.02 30.73
N LYS A 266 -5.87 -10.81 30.25
CA LYS A 266 -5.49 -10.84 28.83
C LYS A 266 -6.71 -11.26 27.98
N PRO A 267 -7.12 -10.49 26.96
CA PRO A 267 -8.26 -10.83 26.13
C PRO A 267 -8.08 -12.18 25.42
N VAL A 268 -9.13 -13.02 25.47
CA VAL A 268 -9.15 -14.34 24.84
C VAL A 268 -10.07 -14.29 23.61
N ASN A 269 -9.57 -14.74 22.46
CA ASN A 269 -10.39 -14.88 21.26
C ASN A 269 -11.30 -16.11 21.39
N ARG A 270 -12.62 -15.90 21.37
CA ARG A 270 -13.64 -16.97 21.45
C ARG A 270 -14.23 -17.35 20.09
N ASP A 271 -13.67 -16.83 19.00
CA ASP A 271 -14.03 -17.25 17.65
C ASP A 271 -13.58 -18.71 17.43
N PRO A 272 -14.49 -19.66 17.10
CA PRO A 272 -14.13 -21.07 16.95
C PRO A 272 -13.23 -21.35 15.75
N ALA A 273 -13.15 -20.44 14.78
CA ALA A 273 -12.24 -20.55 13.63
C ALA A 273 -11.38 -19.28 13.49
N PRO A 274 -10.48 -18.97 14.44
CA PRO A 274 -9.83 -17.68 14.52
C PRO A 274 -8.64 -17.59 13.56
N PHE A 275 -8.51 -16.46 12.87
CA PHE A 275 -7.29 -16.14 12.14
C PHE A 275 -6.10 -16.01 13.10
N ARG A 276 -5.01 -16.69 12.78
CA ARG A 276 -3.71 -16.61 13.48
C ARG A 276 -2.76 -15.75 12.64
N PRO A 277 -2.14 -14.68 13.18
CA PRO A 277 -1.28 -13.80 12.39
C PRO A 277 -0.09 -14.53 11.75
N VAL A 278 0.12 -14.33 10.46
CA VAL A 278 1.07 -15.12 9.65
C VAL A 278 2.54 -14.81 9.92
N MET A 279 3.38 -15.85 9.83
CA MET A 279 4.84 -15.77 9.81
C MET A 279 5.35 -15.52 8.38
N LEU A 280 6.22 -14.53 8.21
CA LEU A 280 6.73 -14.05 6.91
C LEU A 280 8.24 -14.28 6.82
N ALA A 281 8.71 -14.60 5.62
CA ALA A 281 10.13 -14.76 5.31
C ALA A 281 10.83 -13.45 4.89
N HIS A 282 12.13 -13.37 5.18
CA HIS A 282 13.06 -12.43 4.51
C HIS A 282 13.55 -13.02 3.19
N ALA A 283 13.98 -12.17 2.25
CA ALA A 283 14.80 -12.67 1.14
C ALA A 283 16.17 -13.06 1.71
N ILE A 284 16.77 -14.14 1.20
CA ILE A 284 18.14 -14.51 1.52
C ILE A 284 19.08 -13.86 0.50
N GLU A 285 20.24 -13.40 0.97
CA GLU A 285 21.31 -12.83 0.14
C GLU A 285 22.59 -13.69 0.30
N ASP A 286 23.52 -13.60 -0.65
CA ASP A 286 24.76 -14.42 -0.67
C ASP A 286 25.60 -14.30 0.62
N THR A 287 25.49 -13.15 1.30
CA THR A 287 26.18 -12.89 2.58
C THR A 287 25.50 -13.54 3.78
N ASP A 288 24.19 -13.82 3.74
CA ASP A 288 23.51 -14.52 4.84
C ASP A 288 23.97 -15.98 4.92
N PHE A 289 24.15 -16.68 3.79
CA PHE A 289 24.58 -18.10 3.73
C PHE A 289 25.88 -18.39 4.49
N GLN A 290 26.80 -17.42 4.55
CA GLN A 290 28.07 -17.54 5.29
C GLN A 290 27.87 -17.74 6.81
N ASN A 291 26.69 -17.41 7.32
CA ASN A 291 26.33 -17.45 8.73
C ASN A 291 25.23 -18.50 9.03
N LEU A 292 24.89 -19.37 8.07
CA LEU A 292 23.81 -20.36 8.18
C LEU A 292 24.33 -21.78 7.89
N ASP A 293 24.05 -22.71 8.81
CA ASP A 293 24.30 -24.14 8.59
C ASP A 293 23.15 -24.76 7.76
N PRO A 294 23.42 -25.42 6.62
CA PRO A 294 22.43 -26.20 5.87
C PRO A 294 21.60 -27.17 6.73
N ALA A 295 22.23 -27.81 7.73
CA ALA A 295 21.60 -28.82 8.56
C ALA A 295 20.45 -28.27 9.42
N ASP A 296 20.51 -27.00 9.82
CA ASP A 296 19.49 -26.33 10.64
C ASP A 296 18.19 -26.05 9.89
N TYR A 297 18.16 -26.24 8.57
CA TYR A 297 17.02 -25.86 7.72
C TYR A 297 16.33 -27.07 7.06
N ILE A 298 15.04 -26.86 6.79
CA ILE A 298 14.24 -27.65 5.84
C ILE A 298 13.91 -26.74 4.67
N ALA A 299 14.08 -27.26 3.45
CA ALA A 299 13.68 -26.57 2.23
C ALA A 299 12.34 -27.13 1.72
N GLU A 300 11.52 -26.25 1.16
CA GLU A 300 10.29 -26.59 0.44
C GLU A 300 10.18 -25.71 -0.81
N TRP A 301 9.39 -26.12 -1.79
CA TRP A 301 9.14 -25.29 -2.97
C TRP A 301 8.36 -24.01 -2.61
N LYS A 302 8.75 -22.89 -3.22
CA LYS A 302 7.99 -21.65 -3.14
C LYS A 302 6.99 -21.59 -4.30
N TRP A 303 5.76 -21.98 -4.04
CA TRP A 303 4.66 -21.99 -5.01
C TRP A 303 4.21 -20.58 -5.46
N ASP A 304 3.74 -20.44 -6.71
CA ASP A 304 3.15 -19.23 -7.35
C ASP A 304 1.62 -19.19 -7.16
N GLY A 305 1.16 -19.09 -5.91
CA GLY A 305 -0.26 -19.14 -5.54
C GLY A 305 -0.76 -17.92 -4.76
N ILE A 306 -1.79 -18.14 -3.92
CA ILE A 306 -2.06 -17.23 -2.79
C ILE A 306 -1.98 -17.97 -1.46
N ARG A 307 -1.23 -17.43 -0.51
CA ARG A 307 -1.24 -17.93 0.87
C ARG A 307 -2.64 -17.82 1.48
N VAL A 308 -3.12 -18.96 1.96
CA VAL A 308 -4.39 -19.09 2.68
C VAL A 308 -4.15 -19.83 3.98
N GLN A 309 -4.73 -19.29 5.05
CA GLN A 309 -4.87 -20.03 6.30
C GLN A 309 -6.26 -20.65 6.35
N ALA A 310 -6.32 -21.98 6.34
CA ALA A 310 -7.56 -22.75 6.40
C ALA A 310 -7.77 -23.20 7.85
N VAL A 311 -8.82 -22.67 8.48
CA VAL A 311 -9.10 -22.89 9.91
C VAL A 311 -10.46 -23.52 10.07
N ALA A 312 -10.52 -24.60 10.83
CA ALA A 312 -11.76 -25.20 11.30
C ALA A 312 -11.71 -25.40 12.82
N GLY A 313 -12.85 -25.29 13.48
CA GLY A 313 -12.97 -25.52 14.92
C GLY A 313 -14.42 -25.61 15.38
N ARG A 314 -14.61 -25.95 16.65
CA ARG A 314 -15.93 -26.29 17.21
C ARG A 314 -16.58 -25.06 17.84
N ASP A 315 -17.85 -24.80 17.51
CA ASP A 315 -18.66 -23.85 18.28
C ASP A 315 -19.05 -24.44 19.66
N ASP A 316 -19.64 -23.62 20.53
CA ASP A 316 -20.15 -24.03 21.87
C ASP A 316 -21.17 -25.19 21.82
N ARG A 317 -21.65 -25.57 20.63
CA ARG A 317 -22.62 -26.66 20.37
C ARG A 317 -21.97 -27.88 19.71
N GLY A 318 -20.65 -27.85 19.49
CA GLY A 318 -19.86 -28.91 18.89
C GLY A 318 -19.85 -28.94 17.35
N HIS A 319 -20.50 -28.00 16.67
CA HIS A 319 -20.50 -27.92 15.21
C HIS A 319 -19.16 -27.39 14.68
N ILE A 320 -18.67 -28.02 13.59
CA ILE A 320 -17.49 -27.52 12.88
C ILE A 320 -17.87 -26.25 12.11
N THR A 321 -17.23 -25.14 12.46
CA THR A 321 -17.16 -23.92 11.65
C THR A 321 -15.83 -23.89 10.94
N ALA A 322 -15.85 -23.77 9.61
CA ALA A 322 -14.65 -23.68 8.79
C ALA A 322 -14.59 -22.33 8.04
N ARG A 323 -13.40 -21.74 7.98
CA ARG A 323 -13.11 -20.46 7.30
C ARG A 323 -11.76 -20.48 6.61
N LEU A 324 -11.66 -19.64 5.58
CA LEU A 324 -10.43 -19.41 4.82
C LEU A 324 -10.05 -17.95 4.99
N TYR A 325 -8.83 -17.70 5.43
CA TYR A 325 -8.28 -16.35 5.57
C TYR A 325 -7.18 -16.09 4.56
N SER A 326 -7.21 -14.91 3.95
CA SER A 326 -6.08 -14.42 3.16
C SER A 326 -4.87 -14.15 4.06
N ARG A 327 -3.69 -13.97 3.45
CA ARG A 327 -2.47 -13.49 4.11
C ARG A 327 -2.65 -12.29 5.06
N THR A 328 -3.64 -11.43 4.84
CA THR A 328 -3.92 -10.25 5.68
C THR A 328 -5.02 -10.44 6.72
N GLY A 329 -5.56 -11.67 6.85
CA GLY A 329 -6.68 -11.97 7.75
C GLY A 329 -8.05 -11.58 7.21
N GLU A 330 -8.19 -11.33 5.90
CA GLU A 330 -9.51 -11.14 5.28
C GLU A 330 -10.18 -12.50 5.10
N ASP A 331 -11.43 -12.64 5.54
CA ASP A 331 -12.24 -13.82 5.28
C ASP A 331 -12.58 -13.92 3.78
N ILE A 332 -12.03 -14.94 3.13
CA ILE A 332 -12.18 -15.26 1.71
C ILE A 332 -13.04 -16.51 1.48
N THR A 333 -13.68 -17.05 2.52
CA THR A 333 -14.44 -18.30 2.50
C THR A 333 -15.48 -18.34 1.38
N GLY A 334 -16.21 -17.23 1.17
CA GLY A 334 -17.21 -17.10 0.09
C GLY A 334 -16.65 -17.13 -1.35
N SER A 335 -15.34 -16.91 -1.53
CA SER A 335 -14.67 -17.00 -2.83
C SER A 335 -14.20 -18.43 -3.17
N PHE A 336 -14.09 -19.29 -2.15
CA PHE A 336 -13.60 -20.67 -2.27
C PHE A 336 -14.49 -21.67 -1.51
N PRO A 337 -15.82 -21.68 -1.76
CA PRO A 337 -16.77 -22.55 -1.06
C PRO A 337 -16.55 -24.04 -1.34
N ASP A 338 -15.76 -24.36 -2.37
CA ASP A 338 -15.36 -25.69 -2.80
C ASP A 338 -14.23 -26.32 -1.96
N LEU A 339 -13.50 -25.53 -1.15
CA LEU A 339 -12.54 -26.06 -0.18
C LEU A 339 -13.16 -26.37 1.18
N VAL A 340 -14.21 -25.62 1.54
CA VAL A 340 -14.83 -25.66 2.87
C VAL A 340 -15.30 -27.07 3.30
N PRO A 341 -15.89 -27.91 2.42
CA PRO A 341 -16.27 -29.28 2.79
C PRO A 341 -15.10 -30.20 3.18
N SER A 342 -13.88 -29.89 2.71
CA SER A 342 -12.66 -30.63 3.04
C SER A 342 -12.15 -30.32 4.44
N LEU A 343 -12.52 -29.18 5.04
CA LEU A 343 -12.10 -28.74 6.37
C LEU A 343 -12.96 -29.36 7.48
N ARG A 344 -12.96 -30.70 7.52
CA ARG A 344 -13.80 -31.53 8.41
C ARG A 344 -13.21 -31.79 9.79
N LEU A 345 -11.93 -31.49 10.00
CA LEU A 345 -11.22 -31.68 11.27
C LEU A 345 -10.90 -30.32 11.92
N PRO A 346 -11.11 -30.15 13.24
CA PRO A 346 -10.61 -29.00 14.00
C PRO A 346 -9.10 -28.83 13.86
N GLY A 347 -8.65 -27.66 13.40
CA GLY A 347 -7.24 -27.36 13.19
C GLY A 347 -7.03 -26.08 12.38
N ALA A 348 -5.77 -25.66 12.22
CA ALA A 348 -5.40 -24.45 11.50
C ALA A 348 -4.21 -24.70 10.58
N ILE A 349 -4.48 -24.98 9.31
CA ILE A 349 -3.48 -25.20 8.26
C ILE A 349 -3.03 -23.86 7.69
N ASP A 350 -1.73 -23.69 7.50
CA ASP A 350 -1.14 -22.62 6.68
C ASP A 350 -0.62 -23.25 5.38
N GLY A 351 -1.06 -22.72 4.24
CA GLY A 351 -0.81 -23.34 2.94
C GLY A 351 -0.87 -22.35 1.78
N GLU A 352 -0.52 -22.81 0.59
CA GLU A 352 -0.68 -22.06 -0.65
C GLU A 352 -1.88 -22.60 -1.42
N LEU A 353 -2.84 -21.72 -1.73
CA LEU A 353 -3.98 -22.03 -2.57
C LEU A 353 -3.57 -21.89 -4.04
N LEU A 354 -3.86 -22.95 -4.79
CA LEU A 354 -3.46 -23.18 -6.17
C LEU A 354 -4.70 -23.57 -7.01
N ILE A 355 -4.53 -23.65 -8.33
CA ILE A 355 -5.49 -24.32 -9.23
C ILE A 355 -4.81 -25.60 -9.71
N LEU A 356 -5.49 -26.74 -9.63
CA LEU A 356 -4.95 -28.04 -10.04
C LEU A 356 -5.80 -28.61 -11.19
N ARG A 357 -5.24 -28.75 -12.39
CA ARG A 357 -5.93 -29.37 -13.54
C ARG A 357 -5.15 -30.57 -14.02
N GLU A 358 -5.83 -31.70 -14.20
CA GLU A 358 -5.25 -32.93 -14.76
C GLU A 358 -3.99 -33.41 -14.00
N GLY A 359 -3.91 -33.11 -12.69
CA GLY A 359 -2.77 -33.42 -11.83
C GLY A 359 -1.68 -32.34 -11.76
N ARG A 360 -1.75 -31.29 -12.58
CA ARG A 360 -0.74 -30.21 -12.67
C ARG A 360 -1.21 -28.88 -12.09
N VAL A 361 -0.36 -28.25 -11.29
CA VAL A 361 -0.56 -26.90 -10.77
C VAL A 361 -0.52 -25.89 -11.92
N GLN A 362 -1.52 -25.02 -11.97
CA GLN A 362 -1.65 -23.99 -12.99
C GLN A 362 -1.05 -22.67 -12.51
N SER A 363 -0.56 -21.85 -13.45
CA SER A 363 0.03 -20.54 -13.14
C SER A 363 -0.91 -19.58 -12.41
N PHE A 364 -0.32 -18.60 -11.70
CA PHE A 364 -1.06 -17.55 -10.99
C PHE A 364 -2.08 -16.79 -11.87
N ASN A 365 -1.82 -16.63 -13.17
CA ASN A 365 -2.74 -16.01 -14.12
C ASN A 365 -4.06 -16.80 -14.30
N VAL A 366 -4.02 -18.13 -14.10
CA VAL A 366 -5.21 -19.00 -14.08
C VAL A 366 -5.95 -18.85 -12.75
N LEU A 367 -5.21 -18.85 -11.62
CA LEU A 367 -5.78 -18.58 -10.29
C LEU A 367 -6.48 -17.21 -10.22
N GLN A 368 -5.95 -16.19 -10.89
CA GLN A 368 -6.57 -14.86 -11.00
C GLN A 368 -8.02 -14.86 -11.53
N GLN A 369 -8.45 -15.88 -12.27
CA GLN A 369 -9.85 -15.99 -12.73
C GLN A 369 -10.83 -16.25 -11.57
N ARG A 370 -10.35 -16.89 -10.49
CA ARG A 370 -11.06 -17.08 -9.21
C ARG A 370 -10.89 -15.90 -8.26
N LEU A 371 -9.71 -15.24 -8.26
CA LEU A 371 -9.43 -14.12 -7.35
C LEU A 371 -10.41 -12.94 -7.54
N ASN A 372 -10.68 -12.23 -6.44
CA ASN A 372 -11.61 -11.08 -6.37
C ASN A 372 -13.09 -11.38 -6.66
N ARG A 373 -13.49 -12.65 -6.86
CA ARG A 373 -14.89 -13.07 -7.04
C ARG A 373 -15.56 -13.38 -5.70
N LYS A 374 -16.34 -12.45 -5.16
CA LYS A 374 -17.08 -12.63 -3.89
C LYS A 374 -18.14 -13.74 -3.90
N VAL A 375 -18.63 -14.11 -5.09
CA VAL A 375 -19.52 -15.24 -5.33
C VAL A 375 -19.03 -15.91 -6.60
N VAL A 376 -18.82 -17.23 -6.53
CA VAL A 376 -18.31 -18.04 -7.64
C VAL A 376 -19.40 -18.96 -8.17
N SER A 377 -19.52 -19.08 -9.49
CA SER A 377 -20.51 -19.96 -10.11
C SER A 377 -20.03 -21.42 -10.15
N PRO A 378 -20.94 -22.42 -10.18
CA PRO A 378 -20.57 -23.83 -10.34
C PRO A 378 -19.73 -24.10 -11.60
N LYS A 379 -19.92 -23.32 -12.67
CA LYS A 379 -19.08 -23.38 -13.86
C LYS A 379 -17.62 -23.01 -13.54
N LEU A 380 -17.38 -21.89 -12.86
CA LEU A 380 -16.04 -21.45 -12.49
C LEU A 380 -15.36 -22.41 -11.49
N ILE A 381 -16.14 -23.04 -10.60
CA ILE A 381 -15.63 -24.09 -9.69
C ILE A 381 -15.14 -25.30 -10.50
N LYS A 382 -15.93 -25.79 -11.46
CA LYS A 382 -15.54 -26.91 -12.32
C LYS A 382 -14.37 -26.57 -13.26
N GLU A 383 -14.32 -25.34 -13.78
CA GLU A 383 -13.32 -24.90 -14.74
C GLU A 383 -11.99 -24.55 -14.07
N PHE A 384 -12.02 -23.99 -12.86
CA PHE A 384 -10.85 -23.61 -12.07
C PHE A 384 -10.97 -24.24 -10.67
N PRO A 385 -10.83 -25.57 -10.56
CA PRO A 385 -10.87 -26.26 -9.28
C PRO A 385 -9.66 -25.83 -8.43
N ILE A 386 -9.94 -25.42 -7.21
CA ILE A 386 -8.90 -25.03 -6.26
C ILE A 386 -8.26 -26.25 -5.60
N HIS A 387 -7.07 -26.03 -5.06
CA HIS A 387 -6.28 -27.00 -4.31
C HIS A 387 -5.49 -26.25 -3.23
N LEU A 388 -5.27 -26.83 -2.06
CA LEU A 388 -4.47 -26.24 -0.98
C LEU A 388 -3.24 -27.10 -0.72
N ARG A 389 -2.06 -26.57 -1.00
CA ARG A 389 -0.79 -27.23 -0.68
C ARG A 389 -0.30 -26.75 0.68
N ALA A 390 -0.53 -27.57 1.71
CA ALA A 390 -0.30 -27.29 3.12
C ALA A 390 1.19 -27.35 3.48
N TYR A 391 1.67 -26.41 4.29
CA TYR A 391 3.10 -26.31 4.63
C TYR A 391 3.41 -25.98 6.09
N ASP A 392 2.39 -25.70 6.92
CA ASP A 392 2.53 -25.64 8.39
C ASP A 392 1.18 -25.95 9.06
N LEU A 393 1.22 -26.41 10.31
CA LEU A 393 0.05 -26.65 11.14
C LEU A 393 0.15 -25.82 12.43
N LEU A 394 -0.77 -24.87 12.59
CA LEU A 394 -0.76 -23.87 13.66
C LEU A 394 -1.67 -24.26 14.84
N GLY A 395 -2.49 -25.29 14.66
CA GLY A 395 -3.39 -25.82 15.68
C GLY A 395 -3.99 -27.16 15.27
N ASP A 396 -4.24 -28.02 16.25
CA ASP A 396 -4.91 -29.33 16.11
C ASP A 396 -5.87 -29.53 17.29
N ASP A 397 -7.17 -29.57 17.00
CA ASP A 397 -8.25 -29.39 17.98
C ASP A 397 -8.01 -28.13 18.85
N GLU A 398 -8.08 -28.24 20.18
CA GLU A 398 -7.85 -27.13 21.12
C GLU A 398 -6.36 -26.78 21.32
N ASN A 399 -5.42 -27.52 20.71
CA ASN A 399 -3.99 -27.34 20.94
C ASN A 399 -3.42 -26.26 20.02
N ASP A 400 -2.82 -25.21 20.59
CA ASP A 400 -1.98 -24.26 19.84
C ASP A 400 -0.60 -24.86 19.62
N LEU A 401 -0.22 -25.05 18.35
CA LEU A 401 1.05 -25.68 18.00
C LEU A 401 2.18 -24.67 17.76
N ARG A 402 1.90 -23.36 17.78
CA ARG A 402 2.83 -22.33 17.30
C ARG A 402 4.13 -22.22 18.10
N GLU A 403 4.12 -22.56 19.38
CA GLU A 403 5.33 -22.53 20.22
C GLU A 403 6.28 -23.73 19.96
N LEU A 404 5.83 -24.76 19.24
CA LEU A 404 6.63 -25.94 18.95
C LEU A 404 7.63 -25.69 17.81
N PRO A 405 8.79 -26.39 17.78
CA PRO A 405 9.66 -26.50 16.61
C PRO A 405 8.94 -26.75 15.29
N PHE A 406 9.38 -26.11 14.19
CA PHE A 406 8.82 -26.37 12.86
C PHE A 406 8.90 -27.84 12.45
N ALA A 407 9.96 -28.56 12.84
CA ALA A 407 10.08 -30.00 12.58
C ALA A 407 8.92 -30.81 13.22
N GLU A 408 8.56 -30.53 14.48
CA GLU A 408 7.42 -31.17 15.15
C GLU A 408 6.08 -30.76 14.54
N ARG A 409 5.92 -29.47 14.17
CA ARG A 409 4.69 -29.03 13.48
C ARG A 409 4.55 -29.69 12.11
N ARG A 410 5.66 -29.96 11.42
CA ARG A 410 5.67 -30.61 10.10
C ARG A 410 5.28 -32.09 10.18
N GLU A 411 5.75 -32.81 11.21
CA GLU A 411 5.31 -34.19 11.51
C GLU A 411 3.82 -34.24 11.87
N ARG A 412 3.35 -33.31 12.72
CA ARG A 412 1.92 -33.21 13.06
C ARG A 412 1.05 -32.83 11.86
N LEU A 413 1.58 -32.01 10.94
CA LEU A 413 0.91 -31.71 9.67
C LEU A 413 0.75 -32.97 8.81
N GLU A 414 1.75 -33.86 8.76
CA GLU A 414 1.67 -35.13 8.01
C GLU A 414 0.55 -36.01 8.54
N ALA A 415 0.55 -36.28 9.85
CA ALA A 415 -0.51 -37.02 10.51
C ALA A 415 -1.89 -36.35 10.37
N PHE A 416 -1.95 -35.01 10.39
CA PHE A 416 -3.20 -34.27 10.21
C PHE A 416 -3.76 -34.42 8.80
N ILE A 417 -2.93 -34.29 7.76
CA ILE A 417 -3.36 -34.42 6.35
C ILE A 417 -3.70 -35.89 6.01
N GLU A 418 -2.95 -36.86 6.52
CA GLU A 418 -3.30 -38.29 6.40
C GLU A 418 -4.66 -38.59 7.03
N LYS A 419 -4.91 -38.09 8.24
CA LYS A 419 -6.22 -38.19 8.91
C LYS A 419 -7.32 -37.37 8.20
N LEU A 420 -6.96 -36.31 7.50
CA LEU A 420 -7.89 -35.45 6.78
C LEU A 420 -8.42 -36.12 5.51
N ASP A 421 -7.59 -36.91 4.81
CA ASP A 421 -7.94 -37.76 3.65
C ASP A 421 -8.94 -37.09 2.66
N ASP A 422 -8.52 -35.95 2.08
CA ASP A 422 -9.22 -35.28 1.00
C ASP A 422 -8.21 -34.80 -0.07
N PRO A 423 -8.35 -35.21 -1.34
CA PRO A 423 -7.37 -34.90 -2.39
C PRO A 423 -7.28 -33.41 -2.76
N ARG A 424 -8.13 -32.53 -2.24
CA ARG A 424 -7.98 -31.06 -2.41
C ARG A 424 -6.93 -30.44 -1.48
N ILE A 425 -6.39 -31.21 -0.54
CA ILE A 425 -5.42 -30.72 0.43
C ILE A 425 -4.25 -31.70 0.49
N ASP A 426 -3.12 -31.33 -0.12
CA ASP A 426 -1.88 -32.12 -0.08
C ASP A 426 -0.79 -31.42 0.74
N LEU A 427 0.33 -32.11 0.92
CA LEU A 427 1.50 -31.59 1.59
C LEU A 427 2.44 -30.90 0.60
N SER A 428 2.99 -29.75 0.98
CA SER A 428 4.14 -29.17 0.30
C SER A 428 5.34 -30.12 0.45
N PRO A 429 5.90 -30.65 -0.65
CA PRO A 429 7.02 -31.58 -0.60
C PRO A 429 8.27 -30.87 -0.06
N THR A 430 9.00 -31.55 0.80
CA THR A 430 10.31 -31.11 1.27
C THR A 430 11.35 -31.40 0.20
N VAL A 431 12.25 -30.43 -0.01
CA VAL A 431 13.33 -30.52 -0.98
C VAL A 431 14.57 -31.06 -0.27
N PRO A 432 15.10 -32.24 -0.63
CA PRO A 432 16.31 -32.77 -0.01
C PRO A 432 17.56 -32.04 -0.52
N PHE A 433 18.46 -31.67 0.39
CA PHE A 433 19.76 -31.08 0.08
C PHE A 433 20.77 -31.40 1.19
N ALA A 434 22.05 -31.49 0.83
CA ALA A 434 23.16 -31.71 1.77
C ALA A 434 23.95 -30.42 2.09
N ASN A 435 23.92 -29.45 1.18
CA ASN A 435 24.62 -28.16 1.28
C ASN A 435 23.96 -27.12 0.35
N TRP A 436 24.40 -25.87 0.44
CA TRP A 436 23.83 -24.76 -0.33
C TRP A 436 24.06 -24.89 -1.85
N ASP A 437 25.16 -25.49 -2.31
CA ASP A 437 25.44 -25.70 -3.74
C ASP A 437 24.47 -26.72 -4.36
N ALA A 438 24.23 -27.84 -3.66
CA ALA A 438 23.23 -28.83 -4.06
C ALA A 438 21.83 -28.22 -4.12
N LEU A 439 21.45 -27.40 -3.14
CA LEU A 439 20.16 -26.71 -3.15
C LEU A 439 20.09 -25.64 -4.27
N THR A 440 21.21 -25.01 -4.63
CA THR A 440 21.29 -24.07 -5.75
C THR A 440 21.01 -24.77 -7.08
N ALA A 441 21.63 -25.94 -7.31
CA ALA A 441 21.39 -26.75 -8.51
C ALA A 441 19.92 -27.22 -8.58
N THR A 442 19.38 -27.70 -7.45
CA THR A 442 17.96 -28.08 -7.32
C THR A 442 17.00 -26.92 -7.58
N ARG A 443 17.29 -25.71 -7.07
CA ARG A 443 16.50 -24.48 -7.33
C ARG A 443 16.56 -24.07 -8.80
N ALA A 444 17.65 -24.36 -9.50
CA ALA A 444 17.82 -24.04 -10.91
C ALA A 444 17.03 -24.98 -11.84
N ASN A 445 16.83 -26.26 -11.46
CA ASN A 445 16.03 -27.23 -12.21
C ASN A 445 15.02 -27.99 -11.30
N PRO A 446 13.89 -27.35 -10.94
CA PRO A 446 12.88 -27.98 -10.07
C PRO A 446 12.23 -29.24 -10.65
N ALA A 447 12.05 -29.30 -11.98
CA ALA A 447 11.43 -30.44 -12.67
C ALA A 447 12.19 -31.73 -12.38
N SER A 448 13.51 -31.72 -12.57
CA SER A 448 14.40 -32.86 -12.30
C SER A 448 14.53 -33.24 -10.81
N ALA A 449 14.14 -32.34 -9.91
CA ALA A 449 14.45 -32.41 -8.48
C ALA A 449 13.21 -32.55 -7.58
N GLY A 450 12.11 -33.07 -8.13
CA GLY A 450 10.91 -33.46 -7.37
C GLY A 450 9.76 -32.45 -7.39
N ALA A 451 9.83 -31.35 -8.15
CA ALA A 451 8.64 -30.62 -8.56
C ALA A 451 7.90 -31.32 -9.73
N GLY A 452 8.64 -32.06 -10.57
CA GLY A 452 8.08 -32.80 -11.70
C GLY A 452 7.27 -31.88 -12.63
N GLU A 453 6.04 -32.27 -12.92
CA GLU A 453 5.11 -31.51 -13.79
C GLU A 453 4.61 -30.18 -13.17
N ASP A 454 4.85 -29.94 -11.87
CA ASP A 454 4.49 -28.68 -11.20
C ASP A 454 5.63 -27.64 -11.24
N ALA A 455 6.74 -27.90 -11.94
CA ALA A 455 7.94 -27.05 -11.94
C ALA A 455 7.69 -25.59 -12.34
N ASP A 456 6.77 -25.34 -13.28
CA ASP A 456 6.41 -23.99 -13.73
C ASP A 456 5.72 -23.15 -12.64
N ALA A 457 5.15 -23.81 -11.64
CA ALA A 457 4.53 -23.17 -10.49
C ALA A 457 5.52 -22.88 -9.36
N VAL A 458 6.81 -23.17 -9.55
CA VAL A 458 7.89 -22.97 -8.56
C VAL A 458 8.64 -21.65 -8.80
N GLU A 459 8.40 -20.65 -7.95
CA GLU A 459 9.14 -19.39 -7.94
C GLU A 459 10.56 -19.52 -7.33
N GLY A 460 10.91 -20.65 -6.72
CA GLY A 460 12.15 -20.88 -5.98
C GLY A 460 11.94 -21.78 -4.76
N VAL A 461 12.72 -21.58 -3.70
CA VAL A 461 12.59 -22.35 -2.44
C VAL A 461 12.31 -21.47 -1.22
N MET A 462 11.63 -22.05 -0.24
CA MET A 462 11.48 -21.52 1.12
C MET A 462 12.40 -22.30 2.05
N LEU A 463 13.22 -21.63 2.85
CA LEU A 463 14.04 -22.25 3.89
C LEU A 463 13.41 -21.96 5.25
N LYS A 464 13.14 -23.00 6.05
CA LYS A 464 12.53 -22.88 7.38
C LYS A 464 13.48 -23.52 8.40
N ARG A 465 13.89 -22.78 9.43
CA ARG A 465 14.75 -23.32 10.51
C ARG A 465 13.98 -24.38 11.29
N ARG A 466 14.60 -25.54 11.56
CA ARG A 466 13.96 -26.74 12.12
C ARG A 466 13.32 -26.52 13.49
N ASP A 467 13.99 -25.77 14.34
CA ASP A 467 13.58 -25.43 15.71
C ASP A 467 12.76 -24.13 15.80
N ALA A 468 12.41 -23.51 14.66
CA ALA A 468 11.69 -22.24 14.66
C ALA A 468 10.26 -22.38 15.21
N PRO A 469 9.87 -21.66 16.28
CA PRO A 469 8.46 -21.45 16.60
C PRO A 469 7.80 -20.59 15.51
N TYR A 470 6.49 -20.69 15.39
CA TYR A 470 5.70 -19.93 14.42
C TYR A 470 5.42 -18.51 14.94
N LEU A 471 6.24 -17.55 14.51
CA LEU A 471 6.20 -16.19 15.02
C LEU A 471 5.53 -15.20 14.02
N PRO A 472 4.44 -14.51 14.41
CA PRO A 472 3.83 -13.41 13.68
C PRO A 472 4.80 -12.37 13.12
N GLY A 473 4.51 -11.89 11.91
CA GLY A 473 5.31 -10.84 11.27
C GLY A 473 6.54 -11.42 10.58
N ARG A 474 7.70 -10.75 10.64
CA ARG A 474 8.90 -11.14 9.87
C ARG A 474 10.16 -11.21 10.75
N PRO A 475 10.29 -12.21 11.63
CA PRO A 475 11.53 -12.44 12.39
C PRO A 475 12.71 -12.73 11.44
N LYS A 476 13.91 -12.21 11.73
CA LYS A 476 15.12 -12.55 10.95
C LYS A 476 15.61 -13.95 11.34
N GLY A 477 16.19 -14.68 10.40
CA GLY A 477 16.84 -15.98 10.64
C GLY A 477 15.90 -17.20 10.72
N GLN A 478 14.59 -17.01 10.91
CA GLN A 478 13.67 -18.14 11.04
C GLN A 478 13.24 -18.70 9.68
N TRP A 479 12.61 -17.87 8.85
CA TRP A 479 12.15 -18.24 7.51
C TRP A 479 12.80 -17.34 6.46
N TRP A 480 13.28 -17.97 5.38
CA TRP A 480 13.87 -17.33 4.23
C TRP A 480 13.13 -17.72 2.95
N LYS A 481 13.14 -16.83 1.96
CA LYS A 481 12.70 -17.11 0.59
C LYS A 481 13.88 -16.89 -0.36
N TRP A 482 14.16 -17.88 -1.18
CA TRP A 482 15.20 -17.86 -2.20
C TRP A 482 14.52 -18.05 -3.55
N LYS A 483 14.15 -16.92 -4.17
CA LYS A 483 13.52 -16.92 -5.51
C LYS A 483 14.52 -17.45 -6.55
N ARG A 484 14.02 -17.91 -7.70
CA ARG A 484 14.82 -18.00 -8.94
C ARG A 484 15.41 -16.63 -9.26
N ASP A 485 16.59 -16.63 -9.86
CA ASP A 485 17.27 -15.40 -10.23
C ASP A 485 16.48 -14.70 -11.36
N PRO A 486 16.25 -13.39 -11.28
CA PRO A 486 15.45 -12.70 -12.26
C PRO A 486 16.16 -12.70 -13.61
N HIS A 487 15.40 -12.76 -14.70
CA HIS A 487 15.94 -12.41 -16.00
C HIS A 487 16.29 -10.92 -16.01
N ILE A 488 17.38 -10.57 -16.69
CA ILE A 488 17.88 -9.20 -16.81
C ILE A 488 18.02 -8.87 -18.30
N ILE A 489 17.58 -7.68 -18.69
CA ILE A 489 17.94 -7.05 -19.97
C ILE A 489 18.34 -5.58 -19.75
N ASP A 490 19.00 -4.99 -20.73
CA ASP A 490 19.16 -3.55 -20.85
C ASP A 490 18.05 -2.97 -21.75
N ALA A 491 17.24 -2.04 -21.25
CA ALA A 491 16.12 -1.42 -21.98
C ALA A 491 16.21 0.12 -21.98
N VAL A 492 15.69 0.79 -23.00
CA VAL A 492 15.76 2.25 -23.15
C VAL A 492 14.53 2.91 -22.53
N LEU A 493 14.73 3.95 -21.70
CA LEU A 493 13.65 4.77 -21.15
C LEU A 493 12.95 5.59 -22.25
N MET A 494 11.65 5.36 -22.46
CA MET A 494 10.86 6.05 -23.50
C MET A 494 9.92 7.11 -22.93
N TYR A 495 9.23 6.80 -21.82
CA TYR A 495 8.24 7.68 -21.22
C TYR A 495 8.33 7.70 -19.69
N ALA A 496 7.96 8.83 -19.09
CA ALA A 496 7.93 9.00 -17.64
C ALA A 496 6.67 9.73 -17.18
N GLN A 497 6.07 9.29 -16.07
CA GLN A 497 4.85 9.85 -15.48
C GLN A 497 5.10 10.31 -14.02
N ARG A 498 4.40 11.36 -13.59
CA ARG A 498 4.46 11.84 -12.20
C ARG A 498 3.96 10.76 -11.23
N GLY A 499 4.64 10.61 -10.10
CA GLY A 499 4.24 9.71 -9.03
C GLY A 499 3.00 10.17 -8.26
N HIS A 500 2.62 9.40 -7.24
CA HIS A 500 1.51 9.73 -6.35
C HIS A 500 1.96 9.75 -4.88
N GLY A 501 1.21 10.47 -4.03
CA GLY A 501 1.54 10.60 -2.61
C GLY A 501 2.90 11.29 -2.40
N LYS A 502 3.78 10.69 -1.58
CA LYS A 502 5.12 11.25 -1.27
C LYS A 502 6.01 11.55 -2.48
N ARG A 503 5.73 10.96 -3.65
CA ARG A 503 6.48 11.16 -4.90
C ARG A 503 5.71 12.00 -5.95
N SER A 504 4.67 12.74 -5.56
CA SER A 504 3.87 13.60 -6.47
C SER A 504 4.69 14.67 -7.20
N SER A 505 5.76 15.18 -6.59
CA SER A 505 6.68 16.16 -7.18
C SER A 505 7.62 15.57 -8.24
N TYR A 506 7.83 14.25 -8.26
CA TYR A 506 8.81 13.57 -9.08
C TYR A 506 8.18 12.76 -10.22
N TYR A 507 8.90 12.58 -11.32
CA TYR A 507 8.63 11.48 -12.25
C TYR A 507 9.16 10.18 -11.63
N SER A 508 8.29 9.21 -11.39
CA SER A 508 8.64 7.98 -10.64
C SER A 508 8.01 6.71 -11.22
N ASP A 509 7.55 6.77 -12.46
CA ASP A 509 6.83 5.70 -13.12
C ASP A 509 7.19 5.71 -14.61
N TYR A 510 7.85 4.66 -15.08
CA TYR A 510 8.71 4.69 -16.27
C TYR A 510 8.37 3.59 -17.25
N THR A 511 8.07 3.94 -18.50
CA THR A 511 7.88 2.98 -19.61
C THR A 511 9.18 2.89 -20.41
N PHE A 512 9.61 1.66 -20.69
CA PHE A 512 10.84 1.38 -21.41
C PHE A 512 10.63 0.36 -22.54
N GLY A 513 11.54 0.39 -23.50
CA GLY A 513 11.48 -0.41 -24.72
C GLY A 513 12.81 -1.05 -25.10
N VAL A 514 12.74 -1.95 -26.07
CA VAL A 514 13.86 -2.65 -26.70
C VAL A 514 13.81 -2.42 -28.20
N TRP A 515 14.95 -2.55 -28.88
CA TRP A 515 15.00 -2.36 -30.32
C TRP A 515 14.38 -3.55 -31.07
N THR A 516 13.74 -3.28 -32.19
CA THR A 516 13.31 -4.28 -33.17
C THR A 516 13.62 -3.75 -34.56
N GLU A 517 13.81 -4.66 -35.52
CA GLU A 517 13.88 -4.28 -36.93
C GLU A 517 12.54 -3.65 -37.36
N GLY A 518 12.60 -2.48 -38.00
CA GLY A 518 11.46 -1.73 -38.53
C GLY A 518 11.57 -1.52 -40.05
N GLU A 519 10.50 -1.04 -40.69
CA GLU A 519 10.40 -1.00 -42.16
C GLU A 519 11.47 -0.16 -42.88
N ALA A 520 12.07 0.82 -42.19
CA ALA A 520 13.09 1.72 -42.76
C ALA A 520 14.34 1.88 -41.86
N SER A 521 14.20 1.65 -40.56
CA SER A 521 15.29 1.63 -39.57
C SER A 521 14.84 0.82 -38.35
N ASP A 522 15.77 0.47 -37.47
CA ASP A 522 15.44 -0.03 -36.13
C ASP A 522 14.48 0.95 -35.41
N GLU A 523 13.49 0.41 -34.70
CA GLU A 523 12.58 1.17 -33.85
C GLU A 523 12.56 0.63 -32.41
N LEU A 524 12.28 1.51 -31.44
CA LEU A 524 12.06 1.10 -30.04
C LEU A 524 10.59 0.73 -29.82
N VAL A 525 10.36 -0.47 -29.32
CA VAL A 525 9.02 -0.97 -28.95
C VAL A 525 8.91 -1.16 -27.42
N PRO A 526 7.82 -0.67 -26.79
CA PRO A 526 7.66 -0.79 -25.35
C PRO A 526 7.41 -2.26 -24.94
N VAL A 527 8.12 -2.73 -23.91
CA VAL A 527 8.02 -4.11 -23.38
C VAL A 527 7.65 -4.17 -21.89
N GLY A 528 7.73 -3.04 -21.18
CA GLY A 528 7.39 -2.99 -19.78
C GLY A 528 7.28 -1.58 -19.21
N LYS A 529 6.85 -1.52 -17.96
CA LYS A 529 6.70 -0.29 -17.18
C LYS A 529 7.03 -0.58 -15.72
N ALA A 530 7.90 0.23 -15.11
CA ALA A 530 8.37 0.05 -13.73
C ALA A 530 8.33 1.35 -12.93
N TYR A 531 7.97 1.24 -11.64
CA TYR A 531 7.79 2.36 -10.70
C TYR A 531 8.64 2.19 -9.42
N PHE A 532 9.53 1.20 -9.39
CA PHE A 532 10.40 0.86 -8.27
C PHE A 532 11.68 0.16 -8.75
N GLY A 533 12.60 -0.10 -7.81
CA GLY A 533 13.91 -0.72 -8.09
C GLY A 533 15.09 0.26 -8.06
N PHE A 534 14.85 1.51 -7.69
CA PHE A 534 15.84 2.58 -7.60
C PHE A 534 15.81 3.25 -6.22
N THR A 535 16.97 3.72 -5.78
CA THR A 535 17.15 4.53 -4.58
C THR A 535 16.51 5.93 -4.73
N ASP A 536 16.34 6.66 -3.63
CA ASP A 536 15.87 8.05 -3.69
C ASP A 536 16.91 8.99 -4.36
N GLU A 537 18.20 8.64 -4.36
CA GLU A 537 19.22 9.38 -5.13
C GLU A 537 19.07 9.14 -6.64
N GLU A 538 18.93 7.88 -7.06
CA GLU A 538 18.67 7.53 -8.46
C GLU A 538 17.36 8.15 -8.96
N LEU A 539 16.30 8.21 -8.13
CA LEU A 539 15.07 8.93 -8.45
C LEU A 539 15.35 10.41 -8.82
N LEU A 540 16.22 11.10 -8.08
CA LEU A 540 16.62 12.48 -8.40
C LEU A 540 17.45 12.56 -9.70
N GLN A 541 18.25 11.54 -10.01
CA GLN A 541 18.98 11.46 -11.27
C GLN A 541 18.03 11.28 -12.47
N ILE A 542 17.09 10.34 -12.39
CA ILE A 542 16.11 10.07 -13.46
C ILE A 542 15.17 11.28 -13.63
N ASP A 543 14.64 11.84 -12.55
CA ASP A 543 13.76 13.02 -12.61
C ASP A 543 14.46 14.22 -13.28
N ARG A 544 15.74 14.45 -12.95
CA ARG A 544 16.59 15.47 -13.61
C ARG A 544 16.81 15.16 -15.09
N PHE A 545 17.02 13.90 -15.46
CA PHE A 545 17.12 13.48 -16.86
C PHE A 545 15.81 13.74 -17.61
N VAL A 546 14.68 13.30 -17.07
CA VAL A 546 13.33 13.47 -17.66
C VAL A 546 13.03 14.95 -17.89
N ARG A 547 13.29 15.82 -16.92
CA ARG A 547 13.05 17.27 -17.06
C ARG A 547 13.92 17.94 -18.13
N ARG A 548 15.17 17.49 -18.30
CA ARG A 548 16.11 18.03 -19.30
C ARG A 548 15.88 17.48 -20.71
N ASN A 549 15.40 16.25 -20.81
CA ASN A 549 15.26 15.52 -22.07
C ASN A 549 13.80 15.22 -22.44
N THR A 550 12.83 15.98 -21.92
CA THR A 550 11.44 15.90 -22.40
C THR A 550 11.35 16.44 -23.82
N THR A 551 10.93 15.63 -24.78
CA THR A 551 10.60 16.03 -26.16
C THR A 551 9.14 16.49 -26.27
N GLU A 552 8.21 15.70 -25.73
CA GLU A 552 6.76 15.94 -25.84
C GLU A 552 6.03 15.71 -24.51
N LYS A 553 4.80 16.23 -24.42
CA LYS A 553 3.99 16.21 -23.19
C LYS A 553 2.57 15.73 -23.50
N PHE A 554 2.17 14.62 -22.89
CA PHE A 554 0.84 14.03 -23.03
C PHE A 554 0.18 13.99 -21.65
N GLY A 555 -0.44 15.10 -21.25
CA GLY A 555 -1.01 15.28 -19.91
C GLY A 555 0.05 15.06 -18.80
N PRO A 556 -0.11 14.07 -17.90
CA PRO A 556 0.87 13.77 -16.86
C PRO A 556 2.13 13.04 -17.37
N VAL A 557 2.12 12.54 -18.62
CA VAL A 557 3.21 11.78 -19.23
C VAL A 557 4.19 12.70 -19.96
N ARG A 558 5.48 12.38 -19.87
CA ARG A 558 6.58 12.97 -20.63
C ARG A 558 7.13 11.93 -21.57
N HIS A 559 7.24 12.29 -22.84
CA HIS A 559 8.04 11.59 -23.82
C HIS A 559 9.48 12.11 -23.68
N VAL A 560 10.47 11.22 -23.61
CA VAL A 560 11.88 11.61 -23.41
C VAL A 560 12.78 11.13 -24.55
N VAL A 561 13.88 11.84 -24.79
CA VAL A 561 14.86 11.49 -25.83
C VAL A 561 15.39 10.07 -25.62
N HIS A 562 15.33 9.26 -26.69
CA HIS A 562 15.75 7.86 -26.74
C HIS A 562 16.35 7.47 -28.11
N GLU A 563 17.09 8.39 -28.71
CA GLU A 563 17.84 8.16 -29.96
C GLU A 563 19.01 7.18 -29.70
N PRO A 564 19.54 6.47 -30.72
CA PRO A 564 20.60 5.46 -30.55
C PRO A 564 21.85 5.94 -29.76
N ASP A 565 22.19 7.22 -29.89
CA ASP A 565 23.33 7.87 -29.24
C ASP A 565 22.97 8.63 -27.95
N LYS A 566 21.67 8.82 -27.69
CA LYS A 566 21.19 9.80 -26.71
C LYS A 566 19.89 9.35 -26.06
N GLY A 567 20.00 8.93 -24.81
CA GLY A 567 18.89 8.46 -24.01
C GLY A 567 19.37 8.02 -22.64
N LEU A 568 18.53 7.27 -21.93
CA LEU A 568 18.91 6.59 -20.69
C LEU A 568 18.59 5.10 -20.82
N VAL A 569 19.62 4.25 -20.70
CA VAL A 569 19.46 2.80 -20.60
C VAL A 569 19.25 2.42 -19.13
N LEU A 570 18.33 1.48 -18.92
CA LEU A 570 17.96 0.92 -17.64
C LEU A 570 18.24 -0.58 -17.69
N GLU A 571 19.01 -1.08 -16.74
CA GLU A 571 19.09 -2.53 -16.49
C GLU A 571 17.78 -2.91 -15.80
N VAL A 572 16.98 -3.79 -16.42
CA VAL A 572 15.64 -4.17 -15.95
C VAL A 572 15.63 -5.65 -15.57
N ALA A 573 15.32 -5.92 -14.31
CA ALA A 573 15.13 -7.27 -13.80
C ALA A 573 13.62 -7.62 -13.80
N PHE A 574 13.25 -8.82 -14.27
CA PHE A 574 11.86 -9.28 -14.36
C PHE A 574 11.73 -10.77 -14.02
N GLU A 575 10.52 -11.22 -13.69
CA GLU A 575 10.25 -12.60 -13.24
C GLU A 575 9.82 -13.55 -14.36
N GLY A 576 9.53 -13.04 -15.56
CA GLY A 576 9.20 -13.84 -16.75
C GLY A 576 8.55 -13.01 -17.87
N LEU A 577 8.28 -13.64 -19.01
CA LEU A 577 7.67 -13.01 -20.19
C LEU A 577 6.31 -13.64 -20.53
N GLN A 578 5.43 -12.88 -21.17
CA GLN A 578 4.18 -13.40 -21.73
C GLN A 578 3.85 -12.70 -23.06
N ARG A 579 3.21 -13.43 -23.98
CA ARG A 579 2.66 -12.83 -25.21
C ARG A 579 1.53 -11.86 -24.88
N SER A 580 1.50 -10.70 -25.55
CA SER A 580 0.54 -9.64 -25.25
C SER A 580 0.05 -8.91 -26.51
N PRO A 581 -1.24 -9.05 -26.90
CA PRO A 581 -1.81 -8.32 -28.04
C PRO A 581 -2.04 -6.82 -27.77
N ARG A 582 -1.69 -6.33 -26.56
CA ARG A 582 -1.84 -4.93 -26.15
C ARG A 582 -0.55 -4.11 -26.28
N HIS A 583 0.60 -4.77 -26.43
CA HIS A 583 1.90 -4.13 -26.56
C HIS A 583 2.35 -4.21 -28.02
N LYS A 584 2.91 -3.13 -28.58
CA LYS A 584 3.38 -3.11 -29.98
C LYS A 584 4.46 -4.18 -30.25
N SER A 585 5.26 -4.49 -29.23
CA SER A 585 6.26 -5.57 -29.20
C SER A 585 5.69 -7.00 -29.20
N GLY A 586 4.37 -7.18 -29.02
CA GLY A 586 3.75 -8.50 -28.86
C GLY A 586 4.12 -9.24 -27.56
N VAL A 587 4.90 -8.62 -26.67
CA VAL A 587 5.43 -9.20 -25.43
C VAL A 587 5.20 -8.24 -24.26
N ALA A 588 4.98 -8.78 -23.05
CA ALA A 588 4.92 -8.02 -21.82
C ALA A 588 5.74 -8.70 -20.72
N MET A 589 6.51 -7.92 -19.96
CA MET A 589 7.25 -8.42 -18.79
C MET A 589 6.35 -8.61 -17.56
N ARG A 590 6.57 -9.71 -16.82
CA ARG A 590 5.99 -9.96 -15.50
C ARG A 590 6.86 -9.34 -14.41
N PHE A 591 6.28 -8.45 -13.62
CA PHE A 591 6.91 -7.74 -12.49
C PHE A 591 8.30 -7.11 -12.77
N PRO A 592 8.46 -6.31 -13.84
CA PRO A 592 9.71 -5.62 -14.08
C PRO A 592 10.02 -4.59 -12.99
N ARG A 593 11.29 -4.53 -12.60
CA ARG A 593 11.88 -3.51 -11.73
C ARG A 593 13.15 -2.99 -12.35
N ILE A 594 13.48 -1.72 -12.10
CA ILE A 594 14.83 -1.24 -12.42
C ILE A 594 15.80 -1.98 -11.49
N SER A 595 16.92 -2.43 -12.05
CA SER A 595 18.05 -3.05 -11.34
C SER A 595 19.14 -2.01 -11.11
N ARG A 596 19.48 -1.27 -12.17
CA ARG A 596 20.55 -0.26 -12.18
C ARG A 596 20.34 0.76 -13.31
N LEU A 597 20.83 1.98 -13.12
CA LEU A 597 20.94 2.99 -14.18
C LEU A 597 22.22 2.77 -15.01
N ARG A 598 22.07 2.57 -16.32
CA ARG A 598 23.17 2.26 -17.25
C ARG A 598 23.68 3.51 -17.96
N TRP A 599 24.18 4.47 -17.18
CA TRP A 599 24.86 5.66 -17.72
C TRP A 599 26.12 5.32 -18.53
N ASP A 600 26.66 4.12 -18.32
CA ASP A 600 27.79 3.55 -19.05
C ASP A 600 27.45 3.09 -20.48
N LYS A 601 26.16 2.95 -20.83
CA LYS A 601 25.70 2.26 -22.05
C LYS A 601 24.84 3.16 -22.95
N PRO A 602 25.19 3.37 -24.24
CA PRO A 602 24.35 4.13 -25.16
C PRO A 602 23.11 3.32 -25.56
N PRO A 603 21.97 3.97 -25.88
CA PRO A 603 20.73 3.29 -26.25
C PRO A 603 20.88 2.24 -27.36
N ARG A 604 21.74 2.45 -28.37
CA ARG A 604 21.98 1.49 -29.47
C ARG A 604 22.37 0.08 -29.00
N GLU A 605 22.99 -0.03 -27.83
CA GLU A 605 23.51 -1.30 -27.29
C GLU A 605 22.50 -2.00 -26.37
N ALA A 606 21.36 -1.37 -26.08
CA ALA A 606 20.27 -2.00 -25.34
C ALA A 606 19.82 -3.29 -26.04
N ASP A 607 19.23 -4.21 -25.27
CA ASP A 607 18.73 -5.45 -25.81
C ASP A 607 17.67 -5.23 -26.89
N ARG A 608 17.53 -6.26 -27.73
CA ARG A 608 16.57 -6.28 -28.83
C ARG A 608 15.44 -7.26 -28.56
N LEU A 609 14.32 -7.09 -29.25
CA LEU A 609 13.12 -7.91 -29.11
C LEU A 609 13.41 -9.41 -29.36
N GLU A 610 14.36 -9.74 -30.22
CA GLU A 610 14.73 -11.12 -30.52
C GLU A 610 15.40 -11.82 -29.32
N THR A 611 16.01 -11.08 -28.39
CA THR A 611 16.51 -11.62 -27.11
C THR A 611 15.33 -12.10 -26.25
N LEU A 612 14.28 -11.29 -26.13
CA LEU A 612 13.07 -11.62 -25.37
C LEU A 612 12.29 -12.75 -26.04
N GLU A 613 12.23 -12.79 -27.37
CA GLU A 613 11.63 -13.90 -28.10
C GLU A 613 12.37 -15.23 -27.88
N LYS A 614 13.70 -15.21 -27.75
CA LYS A 614 14.50 -16.39 -27.43
C LYS A 614 14.24 -16.88 -26.01
N MET A 615 14.18 -15.97 -25.03
CA MET A 615 13.79 -16.30 -23.64
C MET A 615 12.41 -16.96 -23.63
N LEU A 616 11.40 -16.32 -24.24
CA LEU A 616 10.03 -16.85 -24.32
C LEU A 616 9.93 -18.20 -25.06
N LYS A 617 10.86 -18.51 -25.97
CA LYS A 617 10.97 -19.83 -26.63
C LYS A 617 11.73 -20.86 -25.82
N ALA A 618 12.71 -20.45 -25.00
CA ALA A 618 13.39 -21.35 -24.06
C ALA A 618 12.40 -21.80 -22.99
N ASP A 619 11.68 -20.86 -22.38
CA ASP A 619 10.57 -21.12 -21.46
C ASP A 619 9.54 -22.09 -22.09
N ALA A 620 9.22 -21.92 -23.39
CA ALA A 620 8.28 -22.78 -24.10
C ALA A 620 8.84 -24.17 -24.49
N ALA A 621 10.15 -24.30 -24.70
CA ALA A 621 10.79 -25.58 -25.01
C ALA A 621 11.05 -26.41 -23.74
N GLU A 622 11.29 -25.76 -22.60
CA GLU A 622 11.27 -26.38 -21.27
C GLU A 622 9.87 -26.85 -20.86
N LEU A 623 8.79 -26.32 -21.48
CA LEU A 623 7.40 -26.73 -21.30
C LEU A 623 6.95 -27.92 -22.18
N GLU A 624 7.70 -28.24 -23.26
CA GLU A 624 7.36 -29.31 -24.22
C GLU A 624 8.21 -30.58 -24.06
N ALA A 625 9.24 -30.57 -23.20
CA ALA A 625 10.21 -31.65 -22.99
C ALA A 625 10.09 -32.32 -21.60
#